data_AF-A0A3B9NU93-F1
#
_entry.id   AF-A0A3B9NU93-F1
#
_cell.length_a   1.000
_cell.length_b   1.000
_cell.length_c   1.000
_cell.angle_alpha   90.00
_cell.angle_beta   90.00
_cell.angle_gamma   90.00
#
_symmetry.space_group_name_H-M   'P 1'
#
loop_
_entity.id
_entity.type
_entity.pdbx_description
1 polymer ?
#
loop_
_entity_poly.entity_id
_entity_poly.type
_entity_poly.pdbx_seq_one_letter_code
_entity_poly.pdbx_strand_id
1 'polypeptide(L)'
;MKKSKIAFVCQDCGSEYTKWQGQCHDCNAWNTLKQIQLGNVRSERRREGYAGTLEVLQTLGEVALAEQPRLASSSDEFNRVLGGGLVAGSAVLISGSPGAGKSTLLIQIL
;
A
#
# COMPACT_ATOMS: atom_id res chain seq x y z
N MET A 1 -21.91 -8.07 -15.35
CA MET A 1 -21.64 -7.63 -13.95
C MET A 1 -22.95 -7.65 -13.19
N LYS A 2 -23.10 -8.54 -12.20
CA LYS A 2 -24.35 -8.67 -11.45
C LYS A 2 -24.36 -7.55 -10.40
N LYS A 3 -25.24 -6.55 -10.55
CA LYS A 3 -25.39 -5.46 -9.56
C LYS A 3 -25.58 -6.07 -8.17
N SER A 4 -24.81 -5.59 -7.20
CA SER A 4 -24.96 -5.93 -5.78
C SER A 4 -26.40 -5.66 -5.36
N LYS A 5 -27.10 -6.68 -4.87
CA LYS A 5 -28.45 -6.48 -4.32
C LYS A 5 -28.31 -5.78 -2.98
N ILE A 6 -29.10 -4.75 -2.76
CA ILE A 6 -29.14 -3.97 -1.52
C ILE A 6 -30.49 -4.27 -0.86
N ALA A 7 -30.49 -4.48 0.45
CA ALA A 7 -31.68 -4.56 1.29
C ALA A 7 -31.55 -3.59 2.48
N PHE A 8 -32.68 -3.22 3.07
CA PHE A 8 -32.75 -2.37 4.26
C PHE A 8 -33.45 -3.14 5.37
N VAL A 9 -32.77 -3.34 6.50
CA VAL A 9 -33.28 -4.15 7.61
C VAL A 9 -33.48 -3.26 8.83
N CYS A 10 -34.66 -3.35 9.45
CA CYS A 10 -34.95 -2.67 10.72
C CYS A 10 -34.14 -3.31 11.85
N GLN A 11 -33.38 -2.50 12.59
CA GLN A 11 -32.58 -2.99 13.72
C GLN A 11 -33.42 -3.42 14.93
N ASP A 12 -34.65 -2.92 15.05
CA ASP A 12 -35.49 -3.16 16.23
C ASP A 12 -36.39 -4.38 16.07
N CYS A 13 -36.95 -4.61 14.87
CA CYS A 13 -37.88 -5.72 14.61
C CYS A 13 -37.42 -6.71 13.54
N GLY A 14 -36.31 -6.44 12.85
CA GLY A 14 -35.76 -7.34 11.83
C GLY A 14 -36.46 -7.30 10.47
N SER A 15 -37.47 -6.45 10.28
CA SER A 15 -38.19 -6.33 9.01
C SER A 15 -37.30 -5.89 7.85
N GLU A 16 -37.49 -6.50 6.68
CA GLU A 16 -36.71 -6.26 5.48
C GLU A 16 -37.48 -5.44 4.43
N TYR A 17 -36.81 -4.46 3.82
CA TYR A 17 -37.35 -3.60 2.78
C TYR A 17 -36.36 -3.45 1.62
N THR A 18 -36.88 -3.23 0.41
CA THR A 18 -36.06 -3.08 -0.81
C THR A 18 -35.63 -1.64 -1.09
N LYS A 19 -36.18 -0.66 -0.36
CA LYS A 19 -35.90 0.77 -0.49
C LYS A 19 -35.85 1.45 0.88
N TRP A 20 -35.08 2.53 1.00
CA TRP A 20 -35.11 3.39 2.18
C TRP A 20 -36.43 4.16 2.22
N GLN A 21 -37.03 4.25 3.41
CA GLN A 21 -38.30 4.92 3.62
C GLN A 21 -38.38 5.69 4.95
N GLY A 22 -37.27 5.78 5.70
CA GLY A 22 -37.16 6.52 6.96
C GLY A 22 -37.86 5.88 8.16
N GLN A 23 -39.07 5.33 7.98
CA GLN A 23 -39.86 4.67 9.01
C GLN A 23 -40.06 3.17 8.70
N CYS A 24 -39.91 2.32 9.71
CA CYS A 24 -40.29 0.91 9.63
C CYS A 24 -41.82 0.78 9.78
N HIS A 25 -42.49 0.10 8.85
CA HIS A 25 -43.95 -0.08 8.89
C HIS A 25 -44.42 -1.16 9.88
N ASP A 26 -43.52 -2.03 10.35
CA ASP A 26 -43.90 -3.12 11.25
C ASP A 26 -43.78 -2.73 12.73
N CYS A 27 -42.74 -1.95 13.10
CA CYS A 27 -42.57 -1.46 14.47
C CYS A 27 -42.84 0.05 14.65
N ASN A 28 -43.17 0.77 13.56
CA ASN A 28 -43.37 2.23 13.53
C ASN A 28 -42.17 3.09 13.98
N ALA A 29 -41.01 2.48 14.21
CA ALA A 29 -39.81 3.18 14.62
C ALA A 29 -39.18 3.96 13.45
N TRP A 30 -38.61 5.11 13.76
CA TRP A 30 -37.98 6.01 12.80
C TRP A 30 -36.46 5.85 12.83
N ASN A 31 -35.81 5.96 11.67
CA ASN A 31 -34.36 5.90 11.50
C ASN A 31 -33.71 4.59 11.98
N THR A 32 -34.49 3.51 12.08
CA THR A 32 -34.02 2.18 12.51
C THR A 32 -33.68 1.25 11.35
N LEU A 33 -34.01 1.65 10.12
CA LEU A 33 -33.63 0.91 8.93
C LEU A 33 -32.12 1.03 8.73
N LYS A 34 -31.45 -0.08 8.40
CA LYS A 34 -30.02 -0.10 8.08
C LYS A 34 -29.80 -0.82 6.77
N GLN A 35 -28.98 -0.22 5.90
CA GLN A 35 -28.65 -0.81 4.61
C GLN A 35 -27.71 -2.01 4.79
N ILE A 36 -28.04 -3.13 4.18
CA ILE A 36 -27.22 -4.34 4.10
C ILE A 36 -26.99 -4.69 2.63
N GLN A 37 -25.75 -5.02 2.27
CA GLN A 37 -25.44 -5.53 0.95
C GLN A 37 -25.65 -7.04 0.93
N LEU A 38 -26.61 -7.50 0.13
CA LEU A 38 -26.85 -8.91 -0.16
C LEU A 38 -25.91 -9.34 -1.30
N GLY A 39 -24.68 -9.66 -0.94
CA GLY A 39 -23.66 -10.15 -1.87
C GLY A 39 -22.68 -11.07 -1.15
N ASN A 40 -22.21 -12.11 -1.83
CA ASN A 40 -21.10 -12.91 -1.34
C ASN A 40 -19.90 -11.99 -1.11
N VAL A 41 -19.36 -12.00 0.11
CA VAL A 41 -18.06 -11.40 0.42
C VAL A 41 -17.03 -12.14 -0.41
N ARG A 42 -16.79 -11.69 -1.63
CA ARG A 42 -15.52 -11.98 -2.28
C ARG A 42 -14.50 -11.25 -1.42
N SER A 43 -13.64 -12.00 -0.75
CA SER A 43 -12.47 -11.44 -0.10
C SER A 43 -11.73 -10.64 -1.18
N GLU A 44 -11.91 -9.33 -1.20
CA GLU A 44 -11.00 -8.46 -1.90
C GLU A 44 -9.68 -8.66 -1.16
N ARG A 45 -8.78 -9.47 -1.74
CA ARG A 45 -7.38 -9.47 -1.33
C ARG A 45 -6.92 -8.05 -1.56
N ARG A 46 -6.97 -7.24 -0.50
CA ARG A 46 -6.34 -5.94 -0.45
C ARG A 46 -4.89 -6.20 -0.85
N ARG A 47 -4.46 -5.65 -1.97
CA ARG A 47 -3.03 -5.64 -2.32
C ARG A 47 -2.38 -4.75 -1.27
N GLU A 48 -1.97 -5.34 -0.15
CA GLU A 48 -1.08 -4.68 0.79
C GLU A 48 0.19 -4.34 0.01
N GLY A 49 0.47 -3.04 -0.08
CA GLY A 49 1.75 -2.59 -0.60
C GLY A 49 2.85 -3.13 0.31
N TYR A 50 3.93 -3.61 -0.30
CA TYR A 50 5.11 -4.00 0.45
C TYR A 50 5.71 -2.75 1.10
N ALA A 51 5.48 -2.56 2.41
CA ALA A 51 6.02 -1.46 3.20
C ALA A 51 7.37 -1.83 3.86
N GLY A 52 7.98 -2.95 3.46
CA GLY A 52 9.15 -3.53 4.12
C GLY A 52 8.77 -4.33 5.38
N THR A 53 9.79 -4.94 5.99
CA THR A 53 9.68 -5.57 7.31
C THR A 53 9.65 -4.46 8.36
N LEU A 54 8.62 -4.43 9.22
CA LEU A 54 8.58 -3.50 10.34
C LEU A 54 9.66 -3.91 11.35
N GLU A 55 10.72 -3.10 11.44
CA GLU A 55 11.74 -3.20 12.48
C GLU A 55 11.13 -2.90 13.86
N VAL A 56 11.72 -3.48 14.92
CA VAL A 56 11.29 -3.22 16.29
C VAL A 56 11.67 -1.78 16.68
N LEU A 57 10.78 -1.10 17.40
CA LEU A 57 11.01 0.26 17.88
C LEU A 57 12.16 0.27 18.90
N GLN A 58 13.18 1.06 18.64
CA GLN A 58 14.41 1.16 19.43
C GLN A 58 14.77 2.64 19.66
N THR A 59 15.48 2.94 20.75
CA THR A 59 15.96 4.31 20.98
C THR A 59 17.16 4.60 20.08
N LEU A 60 17.38 5.88 19.74
CA LEU A 60 18.45 6.24 18.80
C LEU A 60 19.85 5.77 19.27
N GLY A 61 20.10 5.71 20.58
CA GLY A 61 21.38 5.26 21.13
C GLY A 61 21.59 3.75 21.09
N GLU A 62 20.54 2.96 20.87
CA GLU A 62 20.59 1.50 20.77
C GLU A 62 20.75 1.02 19.32
N VAL A 63 20.64 1.93 18.34
CA VAL A 63 20.78 1.61 16.92
C VAL A 63 22.22 1.17 16.64
N ALA A 64 22.38 -0.11 16.32
CA ALA A 64 23.67 -0.64 15.91
C ALA A 64 24.08 -0.06 14.55
N LEU A 65 25.28 0.52 14.49
CA LEU A 65 25.89 0.93 13.23
C LEU A 65 26.51 -0.29 12.56
N ALA A 66 25.73 -0.96 11.72
CA ALA A 66 26.24 -2.04 10.88
C ALA A 66 26.73 -1.47 9.55
N GLU A 67 27.99 -1.69 9.20
CA GLU A 67 28.47 -1.46 7.84
C GLU A 67 27.86 -2.52 6.92
N GLN A 68 27.08 -2.07 5.93
CA GLN A 68 26.60 -2.98 4.89
C GLN A 68 27.66 -3.12 3.79
N PRO A 69 27.93 -4.36 3.33
CA PRO A 69 28.86 -4.58 2.23
C PRO A 69 28.35 -3.87 0.98
N ARG A 70 29.25 -3.09 0.35
CA ARG A 70 28.96 -2.34 -0.87
C ARG A 70 29.49 -3.09 -2.07
N LEU A 71 28.72 -3.07 -3.15
CA LEU A 71 29.13 -3.54 -4.46
C LEU A 71 29.90 -2.42 -5.16
N ALA A 72 31.19 -2.63 -5.36
CA ALA A 72 32.01 -1.72 -6.14
C ALA A 72 31.65 -1.85 -7.63
N SER A 73 31.46 -0.71 -8.29
CA SER A 73 31.39 -0.60 -9.74
C SER A 73 32.80 -0.51 -10.36
N SER A 74 32.88 -0.62 -11.68
CA SER A 74 34.11 -0.40 -12.45
C SER A 74 34.63 1.05 -12.44
N SER A 75 33.85 2.01 -11.90
CA SER A 75 34.19 3.42 -11.84
C SER A 75 34.39 3.90 -10.40
N ASP A 76 35.61 4.27 -10.05
CA ASP A 76 35.94 4.80 -8.72
C ASP A 76 35.18 6.10 -8.41
N GLU A 77 34.98 6.94 -9.41
CA GLU A 77 34.25 8.21 -9.26
C GLU A 77 32.76 7.98 -8.99
N PHE A 78 32.18 6.96 -9.63
CA PHE A 78 30.82 6.55 -9.32
C PHE A 78 30.71 5.95 -7.91
N ASN A 79 31.66 5.09 -7.53
CA ASN A 79 31.74 4.53 -6.19
C ASN A 79 31.83 5.63 -5.13
N ARG A 80 32.66 6.66 -5.37
CA ARG A 80 32.82 7.82 -4.49
C ARG A 80 31.52 8.59 -4.31
N VAL A 81 30.78 8.86 -5.39
CA VAL A 81 29.47 9.55 -5.33
C VAL A 81 28.46 8.75 -4.50
N LEU A 82 28.51 7.41 -4.55
CA LEU A 82 27.64 6.53 -3.77
C LEU A 82 28.12 6.26 -2.33
N GLY A 83 29.23 6.86 -1.91
CA GLY A 83 29.81 6.62 -0.58
C GLY A 83 30.49 5.26 -0.45
N GLY A 84 31.18 4.81 -1.51
CA GLY A 84 31.97 3.57 -1.54
C GLY A 84 31.35 2.45 -2.39
N GLY A 85 30.25 2.70 -3.11
CA GLY A 85 29.59 1.72 -3.98
C GLY A 85 28.11 1.49 -3.67
N LEU A 86 27.49 0.59 -4.42
CA LEU A 86 26.05 0.28 -4.35
C LEU A 86 25.72 -0.58 -3.12
N VAL A 87 24.63 -0.26 -2.42
CA VAL A 87 24.14 -1.03 -1.27
C VAL A 87 23.09 -2.04 -1.75
N ALA A 88 23.20 -3.29 -1.32
CA ALA A 88 22.21 -4.32 -1.68
C ALA A 88 20.81 -3.97 -1.15
N GLY A 89 19.78 -4.15 -1.98
CA GLY A 89 18.40 -3.78 -1.63
C GLY A 89 18.10 -2.27 -1.63
N SER A 90 19.05 -1.43 -2.08
CA SER A 90 18.82 0.00 -2.28
C SER A 90 18.25 0.30 -3.67
N ALA A 91 17.61 1.46 -3.80
CA ALA A 91 17.17 2.01 -5.08
C ALA A 91 17.90 3.35 -5.31
N VAL A 92 18.59 3.47 -6.45
CA VAL A 92 19.34 4.68 -6.83
C VAL A 92 18.71 5.30 -8.07
N LEU A 93 18.35 6.59 -7.98
CA LEU A 93 17.80 7.34 -9.10
C LEU A 93 18.90 8.13 -9.82
N ILE A 94 19.08 7.88 -11.11
CA ILE A 94 19.99 8.64 -11.98
C ILE A 94 19.17 9.55 -12.88
N SER A 95 19.31 10.86 -12.70
CA SER A 95 18.60 11.89 -13.47
C SER A 95 19.57 12.76 -14.27
N GLY A 96 19.07 13.37 -15.35
CA GLY A 96 19.88 14.19 -16.26
C GLY A 96 19.16 14.45 -17.58
N SER A 97 19.60 15.47 -18.32
CA SER A 97 19.01 15.86 -19.60
C SER A 97 19.02 14.72 -20.63
N PRO A 98 18.14 14.75 -21.65
CA PRO A 98 18.25 13.86 -22.80
C PRO A 98 19.65 13.96 -23.42
N GLY A 99 20.27 12.83 -23.75
CA GLY A 99 21.64 12.80 -24.30
C GLY A 99 22.78 12.87 -23.28
N ALA A 100 22.51 13.05 -21.97
CA ALA A 100 23.55 13.10 -20.93
C ALA A 100 24.31 11.77 -20.67
N GLY A 101 24.06 10.72 -21.46
CA GLY A 101 24.77 9.45 -21.32
C GLY A 101 24.34 8.56 -20.15
N LYS A 102 23.18 8.80 -19.52
CA LYS A 102 22.67 8.00 -18.37
C LYS A 102 22.68 6.48 -18.64
N SER A 103 22.15 6.06 -19.80
CA SER A 103 22.12 4.65 -20.19
C SER A 103 23.52 4.11 -20.45
N THR A 104 24.39 4.90 -21.09
CA THR A 104 25.78 4.53 -21.35
C THR A 104 26.56 4.33 -20.05
N LEU A 105 26.39 5.23 -19.09
CA LEU A 105 27.00 5.12 -17.77
C LEU A 105 26.58 3.81 -17.08
N LEU A 106 25.27 3.52 -17.04
CA LEU A 106 24.76 2.29 -16.44
C LEU A 106 25.30 1.01 -17.07
N ILE A 107 25.59 1.01 -18.37
CA ILE A 107 26.18 -0.14 -19.08
C ILE A 107 27.66 -0.32 -18.73
N GLN A 108 28.37 0.77 -18.43
CA GLN A 108 29.81 0.71 -18.15
C GLN A 108 30.13 0.36 -16.70
N ILE A 109 29.28 0.75 -15.75
CA ILE A 109 29.52 0.61 -14.31
C ILE A 109 29.06 -0.73 -13.72
N LEU A 110 28.18 -1.45 -14.42
CA LEU A 110 27.74 -2.81 -14.06
C LEU A 110 28.63 -3.84 -14.76
#